data_AF-A0AA40FKF2-F1
#
_entry.id   AF-A0AA40FKF2-F1
#
_cell.length_a   1.000
_cell.length_b   1.000
_cell.length_c   1.000
_cell.angle_alpha   90.00
_cell.angle_beta   90.00
_cell.angle_gamma   90.00
#
_symmetry.space_group_name_H-M   'P 1'
#
loop_
_entity.id
_entity.type
_entity.pdbx_description
1 polymer ?
#
loop_
_entity_poly.entity_id
_entity_poly.type
_entity_poly.pdbx_seq_one_letter_code
_entity_poly.pdbx_strand_id
1 'polypeptide(L)'
;MPKHKYHNCVVMAQNIARKQALTYLLGVCVPSSKQNAAKIRIKRADFDSYLLMYFAKYEFIYATDPQKLCKTGDTVLIQSLPQKLTRLIAHKVVDVIYPLGDITDPISGKKVVAGRYREHIEEDAKLFGDLKSMYKYDEAPERGITAGKRDFTDKETYIKYSDDPKDYDPYAVNP
;
A
#
# COMPACT_ATOMS: atom_id res chain seq x y z
N MET A 1 44.99 38.97 -23.67
CA MET A 1 43.93 38.10 -24.23
C MET A 1 43.80 36.84 -23.37
N PRO A 2 42.73 36.66 -22.58
CA PRO A 2 42.62 35.54 -21.64
C PRO A 2 41.79 34.40 -22.25
N LYS A 3 42.44 33.32 -22.69
CA LYS A 3 41.79 32.08 -23.19
C LYS A 3 41.57 30.99 -22.12
N HIS A 4 41.70 31.30 -20.83
CA HIS A 4 41.69 30.28 -19.75
C HIS A 4 40.38 30.14 -18.95
N LYS A 5 39.30 30.86 -19.28
CA LYS A 5 38.03 30.75 -18.51
C LYS A 5 37.02 29.72 -19.03
N TYR A 6 37.25 29.11 -20.19
CA TYR A 6 36.24 28.26 -20.84
C TYR A 6 36.44 26.75 -20.67
N HIS A 7 37.56 26.29 -20.10
CA HIS A 7 37.82 24.85 -19.96
C HIS A 7 37.23 24.25 -18.66
N ASN A 8 37.02 25.05 -17.62
CA ASN A 8 36.52 24.58 -16.32
C ASN A 8 34.98 24.55 -16.21
N CYS A 9 34.24 25.05 -17.21
CA CYS A 9 32.78 25.04 -17.18
C CYS A 9 32.18 23.72 -17.72
N VAL A 10 32.94 22.99 -18.56
CA VAL A 10 32.46 21.73 -19.16
C VAL A 10 32.60 20.56 -18.20
N VAL A 11 33.57 20.60 -17.28
CA VAL A 11 33.82 19.53 -16.29
C VAL A 11 32.78 19.51 -15.16
N MET A 12 32.03 20.59 -14.97
CA MET A 12 30.97 20.68 -13.95
C MET A 12 29.58 20.21 -14.43
N ALA A 13 29.41 19.90 -15.72
CA ALA A 13 28.12 19.53 -16.31
C ALA A 13 28.00 18.03 -16.68
N GLN A 14 29.00 17.21 -16.36
CA GLN A 14 29.10 15.84 -16.89
C GLN A 14 28.93 14.71 -15.87
N ASN A 15 28.43 14.93 -14.65
CA ASN A 15 28.28 13.82 -13.70
C ASN A 15 27.18 13.97 -12.64
N ILE A 16 25.90 14.11 -13.01
CA ILE A 16 24.79 13.56 -12.18
C ILE A 16 23.60 13.11 -13.06
N ALA A 17 23.85 12.40 -14.16
CA ALA A 17 22.88 11.41 -14.61
C ALA A 17 23.11 10.15 -13.78
N ARG A 18 22.88 10.22 -12.46
CA ARG A 18 22.72 9.00 -11.67
C ARG A 18 21.55 8.29 -12.32
N LYS A 19 21.82 7.18 -13.02
CA LYS A 19 20.80 6.27 -13.53
C LYS A 19 19.90 5.97 -12.33
N GLN A 20 18.76 6.65 -12.23
CA GLN A 20 17.90 6.52 -11.07
C GLN A 20 17.40 5.08 -11.09
N ALA A 21 17.97 4.27 -10.19
CA ALA A 21 17.56 2.90 -10.05
C ALA A 21 16.08 2.92 -9.67
N LEU A 22 15.24 2.41 -10.58
CA LEU A 22 13.82 2.26 -10.32
C LEU A 22 13.70 1.32 -9.12
N THR A 23 13.25 1.89 -8.00
CA THR A 23 13.11 1.16 -6.76
C THR A 23 11.66 0.72 -6.65
N TYR A 24 11.45 -0.58 -6.48
CA TYR A 24 10.15 -1.16 -6.20
C TYR A 24 10.00 -1.33 -4.70
N LEU A 25 8.85 -0.94 -4.17
CA LEU A 25 8.53 -1.06 -2.75
C LEU A 25 7.15 -1.70 -2.61
N LEU A 26 7.01 -2.53 -1.58
CA LEU A 26 5.75 -3.15 -1.20
C LEU A 26 5.23 -2.46 0.05
N GLY A 27 3.94 -2.12 0.05
CA GLY A 27 3.32 -1.45 1.18
C GLY A 27 1.83 -1.70 1.24
N VAL A 28 1.20 -1.13 2.27
CA VAL A 28 -0.25 -1.23 2.47
C VAL A 28 -0.88 0.12 2.19
N CYS A 29 -1.91 0.14 1.36
CA CYS A 29 -2.70 1.34 1.11
C CYS A 29 -3.43 1.75 2.39
N VAL A 30 -3.25 3.01 2.79
CA VAL A 30 -3.92 3.61 3.94
C VAL A 30 -4.83 4.74 3.46
N PRO A 31 -5.86 5.12 4.25
CA PRO A 31 -6.79 6.17 3.85
C PRO A 31 -6.07 7.48 3.55
N SER A 32 -6.54 8.19 2.54
CA SER A 32 -5.97 9.46 2.12
C SER A 32 -7.04 10.44 1.68
N SER A 33 -6.88 11.70 2.09
CA SER A 33 -7.69 12.82 1.61
C SER A 33 -7.26 13.34 0.24
N LYS A 34 -6.15 12.83 -0.33
CA LYS A 34 -5.64 13.29 -1.63
C LYS A 34 -6.33 12.56 -2.77
N GLN A 35 -6.88 13.32 -3.71
CA GLN A 35 -7.47 12.77 -4.93
C GLN A 35 -6.37 12.25 -5.88
N ASN A 36 -6.64 11.16 -6.59
CA ASN A 36 -5.77 10.53 -7.61
C ASN A 36 -4.37 10.12 -7.09
N ALA A 37 -4.24 9.97 -5.77
CA ALA A 37 -3.02 9.52 -5.13
C ALA A 37 -3.35 8.63 -3.93
N ALA A 38 -2.67 7.50 -3.83
CA ALA A 38 -2.77 6.60 -2.69
C ALA A 38 -1.67 6.92 -1.67
N LYS A 39 -2.02 6.97 -0.38
CA LYS A 39 -1.05 7.03 0.72
C LYS A 39 -0.67 5.59 1.06
N ILE A 40 0.59 5.24 0.90
CA ILE A 40 1.09 3.88 1.10
C ILE A 40 1.98 3.85 2.34
N ARG A 41 1.67 2.95 3.26
CA ARG A 41 2.48 2.67 4.45
C ARG A 41 3.45 1.54 4.15
N ILE A 42 4.73 1.84 4.21
CA ILE A 42 5.83 0.91 3.97
C ILE A 42 6.42 0.51 5.31
N LYS A 43 6.58 -0.79 5.53
CA LYS A 43 7.27 -1.34 6.71
C LYS A 43 8.73 -1.59 6.37
N ARG A 44 9.65 -0.92 7.05
CA ARG A 44 11.09 -1.17 6.99
C ARG A 44 11.57 -1.83 8.29
N ALA A 45 12.53 -2.74 8.16
CA ALA A 45 13.24 -3.29 9.30
C ALA A 45 14.45 -2.38 9.57
N ASP A 46 14.40 -1.65 10.68
CA ASP A 46 15.49 -0.77 11.09
C ASP A 46 16.31 -1.44 12.19
N PHE A 47 17.64 -1.44 12.04
CA PHE A 47 18.54 -2.14 12.95
C PHE A 47 18.95 -1.24 14.11
N ASP A 48 18.65 -1.67 15.33
CA ASP A 48 19.17 -1.04 16.53
C ASP A 48 20.53 -1.67 16.88
N SER A 49 21.60 -0.88 16.77
CA SER A 49 22.97 -1.34 17.05
C SER A 49 23.28 -1.58 18.53
N TYR A 50 22.52 -0.98 19.45
CA TYR A 50 22.68 -1.20 20.88
C TYR A 50 22.01 -2.51 21.32
N LEU A 51 20.81 -2.77 20.80
CA LEU A 51 20.05 -4.00 21.11
C LEU A 51 20.38 -5.17 20.17
N LEU A 52 21.11 -4.91 19.08
CA LEU A 52 21.41 -5.86 18.00
C LEU A 52 20.15 -6.53 17.43
N MET A 53 19.06 -5.77 17.30
CA MET A 53 17.74 -6.26 16.91
C MET A 53 17.07 -5.34 15.88
N TYR A 54 16.27 -5.92 14.98
CA TYR A 54 15.48 -5.16 14.02
C TYR A 54 14.10 -4.78 14.57
N PHE A 55 13.73 -3.52 14.38
CA PHE A 55 12.41 -3.00 14.71
C PHE A 55 11.65 -2.58 13.46
N ALA A 56 10.33 -2.75 13.50
CA ALA A 56 9.46 -2.29 12.43
C ALA A 56 9.31 -0.76 12.50
N LYS A 57 9.84 -0.05 11.50
CA LYS A 57 9.54 1.36 11.27
C LYS A 57 8.60 1.52 10.09
N TYR A 58 7.66 2.45 10.20
CA TYR A 58 6.68 2.73 9.16
C TYR A 58 6.99 4.06 8.50
N GLU A 59 7.06 4.07 7.17
CA GLU A 59 7.18 5.27 6.35
C GLU A 59 5.92 5.44 5.50
N PHE A 60 5.47 6.68 5.31
CA PHE A 60 4.31 6.98 4.48
C PHE A 60 4.75 7.69 3.20
N ILE A 61 4.39 7.11 2.06
CA ILE A 61 4.75 7.62 0.74
C ILE A 61 3.46 7.82 -0.07
N TYR A 62 3.41 8.91 -0.85
CA TYR A 62 2.34 9.12 -1.81
C TYR A 62 2.71 8.56 -3.18
N ALA A 63 1.85 7.70 -3.70
CA ALA A 63 1.93 7.15 -5.05
C ALA A 63 0.77 7.67 -5.91
N THR A 64 1.03 8.02 -7.17
CA THR A 64 -0.06 8.37 -8.10
C THR A 64 -0.88 7.13 -8.43
N ASP A 65 -2.20 7.30 -8.37
CA ASP A 65 -3.21 6.29 -8.70
C ASP A 65 -4.42 6.97 -9.37
N PRO A 66 -4.29 7.38 -10.65
CA PRO A 66 -5.34 8.10 -11.34
C PRO A 66 -6.55 7.23 -11.67
N GLN A 67 -6.37 5.91 -11.81
CA GLN A 67 -7.46 4.96 -12.04
C GLN A 67 -8.14 4.50 -10.75
N LYS A 68 -7.64 4.91 -9.57
CA LYS A 68 -8.14 4.50 -8.26
C LYS A 68 -8.19 2.97 -8.11
N LEU A 69 -7.13 2.31 -8.53
CA LEU A 69 -6.99 0.85 -8.43
C LEU A 69 -6.91 0.40 -6.96
N CYS A 70 -6.26 1.21 -6.12
CA CYS A 70 -6.02 0.85 -4.73
C CYS A 70 -7.23 1.16 -3.85
N LYS A 71 -7.58 0.21 -2.98
CA LYS A 71 -8.49 0.46 -1.86
C LYS A 71 -7.75 0.38 -0.53
N THR A 72 -8.37 0.91 0.50
CA THR A 72 -7.85 0.92 1.87
C THR A 72 -7.59 -0.51 2.35
N GLY A 73 -6.37 -0.77 2.81
CA GLY A 73 -5.95 -2.06 3.35
C GLY A 73 -5.37 -3.03 2.31
N ASP A 74 -5.36 -2.67 1.03
CA ASP A 74 -4.72 -3.48 -0.01
C ASP A 74 -3.20 -3.48 0.14
N THR A 75 -2.57 -4.61 -0.18
CA THR A 75 -1.13 -4.69 -0.35
C THR A 75 -0.76 -4.39 -1.78
N VAL A 76 0.06 -3.36 -1.98
CA VAL A 76 0.32 -2.79 -3.30
C VAL A 76 1.82 -2.73 -3.59
N LEU A 77 2.15 -2.92 -4.86
CA LEU A 77 3.48 -2.70 -5.39
C LEU A 77 3.55 -1.29 -5.98
N ILE A 78 4.50 -0.49 -5.49
CA ILE A 78 4.77 0.85 -5.99
C ILE A 78 6.17 0.92 -6.60
N GLN A 79 6.32 1.82 -7.57
CA GLN A 79 7.58 2.09 -8.24
C GLN A 79 7.94 3.56 -8.12
N SER A 80 9.20 3.86 -7.82
CA SER A 80 9.73 5.22 -7.83
C SER A 80 9.64 5.83 -9.24
N LEU A 81 9.17 7.07 -9.34
CA LEU A 81 9.17 7.81 -10.59
C LEU A 81 10.56 8.41 -10.86
N PRO A 82 10.99 8.52 -12.13
CA PRO A 82 12.25 9.20 -12.47
C PRO A 82 12.21 10.68 -12.05
N GLN A 83 11.07 11.33 -12.23
CA GLN A 83 10.84 12.68 -11.75
C GLN A 83 9.62 12.71 -10.83
N LYS A 84 9.75 13.40 -9.69
CA LYS A 84 8.62 13.62 -8.80
C LYS A 84 7.57 14.46 -9.53
N LEU A 85 6.32 14.01 -9.54
CA LEU A 85 5.21 14.73 -10.18
C LEU A 85 4.84 15.99 -9.40
N THR A 86 4.88 15.89 -8.08
CA THR A 86 4.65 17.00 -7.16
C THR A 86 5.63 16.91 -6.00
N ARG A 87 5.59 17.87 -5.06
CA ARG A 87 6.43 17.84 -3.86
C ARG A 87 6.28 16.54 -3.05
N LEU A 88 5.08 15.96 -3.02
CA LEU A 88 4.74 14.78 -2.22
C LEU A 88 4.71 13.48 -3.04
N ILE A 89 4.27 13.54 -4.29
CA ILE A 89 4.08 12.35 -5.14
C ILE A 89 5.40 12.00 -5.82
N ALA A 90 6.04 10.94 -5.34
CA ALA A 90 7.33 10.46 -5.83
C ALA A 90 7.24 9.06 -6.47
N HIS A 91 6.13 8.35 -6.30
CA HIS A 91 5.96 6.97 -6.78
C HIS A 91 4.69 6.87 -7.63
N LYS A 92 4.56 5.75 -8.36
CA LYS A 92 3.32 5.32 -9.00
C LYS A 92 2.92 3.95 -8.48
N VAL A 93 1.61 3.71 -8.43
CA VAL A 93 1.08 2.36 -8.22
C VAL A 93 1.35 1.55 -9.47
N VAL A 94 1.88 0.35 -9.29
CA VAL A 94 2.11 -0.62 -10.39
C VAL A 94 1.01 -1.66 -10.39
N ASP A 95 0.75 -2.26 -9.22
CA ASP A 95 -0.21 -3.35 -9.10
C ASP A 95 -0.72 -3.51 -7.67
N VAL A 96 -1.91 -4.11 -7.54
CA VAL A 96 -2.49 -4.55 -6.27
C VAL A 96 -2.22 -6.04 -6.11
N ILE A 97 -1.22 -6.37 -5.28
CA ILE A 97 -0.75 -7.74 -5.11
C ILE A 97 -1.73 -8.56 -4.26
N TYR A 98 -2.20 -7.99 -3.14
CA TYR A 98 -3.18 -8.66 -2.28
C TYR A 98 -4.31 -7.71 -1.93
N PRO A 99 -5.52 -7.91 -2.48
CA PRO A 99 -6.69 -7.16 -2.08
C PRO A 99 -7.13 -7.54 -0.66
N LEU A 100 -7.66 -6.57 0.08
CA LEU A 100 -8.17 -6.83 1.43
C LEU A 100 -9.36 -7.81 1.40
N GLY A 101 -9.25 -8.94 2.10
CA GLY A 101 -10.36 -9.88 2.30
C GLY A 101 -10.53 -10.94 1.21
N ASP A 102 -9.84 -10.81 0.07
CA ASP A 102 -9.97 -11.75 -1.06
C ASP A 102 -8.62 -12.13 -1.67
N ILE A 103 -7.76 -12.67 -0.81
CA ILE A 103 -6.38 -13.04 -1.15
C ILE A 103 -6.37 -14.28 -2.05
N THR A 104 -5.56 -14.19 -3.11
CA THR A 104 -5.21 -15.30 -3.98
C THR A 104 -3.79 -15.75 -3.65
N ASP A 105 -3.59 -17.06 -3.48
CA ASP A 105 -2.26 -17.63 -3.32
C ASP A 105 -1.46 -17.46 -4.62
N PRO A 106 -0.29 -16.79 -4.60
CA PRO A 106 0.48 -16.51 -5.81
C PRO A 106 1.08 -17.77 -6.46
N ILE A 107 1.18 -18.89 -5.73
CA ILE A 107 1.76 -20.13 -6.27
C ILE A 107 0.70 -20.95 -6.99
N SER A 108 -0.45 -21.19 -6.35
CA SER A 108 -1.51 -22.03 -6.90
C SER A 108 -2.56 -21.26 -7.71
N GLY A 109 -2.67 -19.95 -7.53
CA GLY A 109 -3.76 -19.13 -8.10
C GLY A 109 -5.11 -19.35 -7.41
N LYS A 110 -5.19 -20.16 -6.35
CA LYS A 110 -6.43 -20.45 -5.63
C LYS A 110 -6.70 -19.42 -4.54
N LYS A 111 -7.98 -19.23 -4.22
CA LYS A 111 -8.39 -18.33 -3.14
C LYS A 111 -8.12 -18.96 -1.77
N VAL A 112 -7.57 -18.14 -0.87
CA VAL A 112 -7.16 -18.58 0.47
C VAL A 112 -7.78 -17.72 1.55
N VAL A 113 -7.98 -18.34 2.71
CA VAL A 113 -8.46 -17.68 3.93
C VAL A 113 -7.48 -18.05 5.03
N ALA A 114 -6.76 -17.05 5.51
CA ALA A 114 -5.64 -17.23 6.44
C ALA A 114 -4.60 -18.22 5.89
N GLY A 115 -4.64 -19.49 6.32
CA GLY A 115 -3.74 -20.55 5.89
C GLY A 115 -4.43 -21.74 5.22
N ARG A 116 -5.71 -21.63 4.84
CA ARG A 116 -6.46 -22.71 4.19
C ARG A 116 -7.02 -22.27 2.85
N TYR A 117 -7.05 -23.19 1.89
CA TYR A 117 -7.75 -22.99 0.62
C TYR A 117 -9.27 -22.98 0.86
N ARG A 118 -10.00 -22.12 0.14
CA ARG A 118 -11.47 -22.05 0.25
C ARG A 118 -12.13 -23.38 -0.11
N GLU A 119 -11.62 -24.03 -1.16
CA GLU A 119 -12.08 -25.34 -1.62
C GLU A 119 -12.06 -26.39 -0.49
N HIS A 120 -10.99 -26.44 0.30
CA HIS A 120 -10.88 -27.40 1.40
C HIS A 120 -11.87 -27.08 2.53
N ILE A 121 -12.14 -25.80 2.79
CA ILE A 121 -13.14 -25.39 3.78
C ILE A 121 -14.54 -25.86 3.35
N GLU A 122 -14.84 -25.79 2.05
CA GLU A 122 -16.11 -26.28 1.50
C GLU A 122 -16.20 -27.81 1.50
N GLU A 123 -15.09 -28.50 1.21
CA GLU A 123 -15.01 -29.97 1.32
C GLU A 123 -15.22 -30.44 2.75
N ASP A 124 -14.57 -29.80 3.72
CA ASP A 124 -14.75 -30.05 5.15
C ASP A 124 -16.23 -29.83 5.54
N ALA A 125 -16.84 -28.74 5.07
CA ALA A 125 -18.24 -28.45 5.35
C ALA A 125 -19.21 -29.49 4.77
N LYS A 126 -18.93 -29.99 3.55
CA LYS A 126 -19.70 -31.08 2.95
C LYS A 126 -19.56 -32.39 3.73
N LEU A 127 -18.37 -32.66 4.28
CA LEU A 127 -18.10 -33.88 5.03
C LEU A 127 -18.70 -33.87 6.45
N PHE A 128 -18.55 -32.76 7.16
CA PHE A 128 -18.94 -32.62 8.57
C PHE A 128 -20.31 -31.97 8.78
N GLY A 129 -20.91 -31.42 7.73
CA GLY A 129 -22.20 -30.75 7.74
C GLY A 129 -22.08 -29.22 7.72
N ASP A 130 -22.95 -28.59 6.94
CA ASP A 130 -23.01 -27.13 6.78
C ASP A 130 -23.50 -26.46 8.08
N LEU A 131 -22.68 -25.56 8.63
CA LEU A 131 -23.08 -24.67 9.71
C LEU A 131 -23.87 -23.48 9.15
N LYS A 132 -24.96 -23.08 9.81
CA LYS A 132 -25.73 -21.88 9.44
C LYS A 132 -24.90 -20.58 9.50
N SER A 133 -23.86 -20.57 10.35
CA SER A 133 -22.91 -19.46 10.49
C SER A 133 -21.79 -19.47 9.46
N MET A 134 -21.72 -20.49 8.59
CA MET A 134 -20.65 -20.61 7.62
C MET A 134 -20.72 -19.48 6.59
N TYR A 135 -19.57 -18.86 6.33
CA TYR A 135 -19.47 -17.80 5.35
C TYR A 135 -19.48 -18.37 3.93
N LYS A 136 -20.47 -17.98 3.12
CA LYS A 136 -20.59 -18.39 1.72
C LYS A 136 -19.81 -17.41 0.85
N TYR A 137 -18.66 -17.84 0.34
CA TYR A 137 -17.75 -16.98 -0.42
C TYR A 137 -18.28 -16.62 -1.81
N ASP A 138 -19.04 -17.50 -2.46
CA ASP A 138 -19.58 -17.27 -3.81
C ASP A 138 -20.66 -16.18 -3.86
N GLU A 139 -21.41 -16.04 -2.77
CA GLU A 139 -22.47 -15.04 -2.62
C GLU A 139 -21.93 -13.71 -2.06
N ALA A 140 -20.72 -13.75 -1.50
CA ALA A 140 -20.12 -12.60 -0.86
C ALA A 140 -19.61 -11.58 -1.90
N PRO A 141 -19.69 -10.27 -1.60
CA PRO A 141 -19.00 -9.27 -2.40
C PRO A 141 -17.47 -9.50 -2.33
N GLU A 142 -16.71 -8.96 -3.28
CA GLU A 142 -15.25 -9.14 -3.35
C GLU A 142 -14.51 -8.76 -2.05
N ARG A 143 -14.97 -7.72 -1.33
CA ARG A 143 -14.39 -7.32 -0.03
C ARG A 143 -15.05 -8.01 1.16
N GLY A 144 -16.03 -8.86 0.92
CA GLY A 144 -16.78 -9.60 1.92
C GLY A 144 -17.27 -8.72 3.08
N ILE A 145 -17.08 -9.21 4.31
CA ILE A 145 -17.42 -8.48 5.54
C ILE A 145 -16.54 -7.25 5.81
N THR A 146 -15.44 -7.06 5.06
CA THR A 146 -14.49 -5.98 5.29
C THR A 146 -14.93 -4.67 4.63
N ALA A 147 -15.79 -4.74 3.61
CA ALA A 147 -16.44 -3.60 3.00
C ALA A 147 -17.19 -2.76 4.04
N GLY A 148 -17.01 -1.44 4.01
CA GLY A 148 -17.65 -0.48 4.92
C GLY A 148 -17.10 -0.46 6.35
N LYS A 149 -16.35 -1.49 6.78
CA LYS A 149 -15.73 -1.60 8.11
C LYS A 149 -14.24 -1.26 8.07
N ARG A 150 -13.45 -2.07 7.36
CA ARG A 150 -11.99 -1.88 7.20
C ARG A 150 -11.65 -1.22 5.89
N ASP A 151 -12.40 -1.56 4.84
CA ASP A 151 -12.38 -0.82 3.58
C ASP A 151 -13.47 0.24 3.64
N PHE A 152 -13.06 1.50 3.76
CA PHE A 152 -13.95 2.67 3.71
C PHE A 152 -13.49 3.65 2.64
N THR A 153 -12.93 3.12 1.54
CA THR A 153 -12.45 3.91 0.40
C THR A 153 -13.55 4.74 -0.24
N ASP A 154 -14.80 4.28 -0.17
CA ASP A 154 -15.98 4.98 -0.70
C ASP A 154 -16.41 6.19 0.15
N LYS A 155 -15.92 6.31 1.38
CA LYS A 155 -16.32 7.35 2.33
C LYS A 155 -15.32 8.50 2.32
N GLU A 156 -15.81 9.71 2.52
CA GLU A 156 -14.94 10.88 2.64
C GLU A 156 -14.16 10.85 3.95
N THR A 157 -12.84 10.85 3.85
CA THR A 157 -11.94 10.88 5.02
C THR A 157 -11.44 12.29 5.25
N TYR A 158 -11.42 12.75 6.50
CA TYR A 158 -10.94 14.07 6.89
C TYR A 158 -9.79 13.98 7.90
N ILE A 159 -9.02 15.06 8.02
CA ILE A 159 -7.94 15.15 9.01
C ILE A 159 -8.54 15.61 10.33
N LYS A 160 -8.39 14.82 11.40
CA LYS A 160 -8.79 15.27 12.75
C LYS A 160 -7.69 16.09 13.41
N TYR A 161 -8.13 17.08 14.19
CA TYR A 161 -7.24 17.98 14.94
C TYR A 161 -7.26 17.70 16.45
N SER A 162 -8.23 16.94 16.95
CA SER A 162 -8.34 16.54 18.36
C SER A 162 -8.50 15.02 18.46
N ASP A 163 -7.83 14.41 19.44
CA ASP A 163 -7.93 12.99 19.77
C ASP A 163 -8.86 12.79 20.98
N ASP A 164 -10.09 13.31 20.89
CA ASP A 164 -11.07 13.18 21.95
C ASP A 164 -11.68 11.76 21.98
N PRO A 165 -11.58 11.00 23.07
CA PRO A 165 -12.10 9.62 23.15
C PRO A 165 -13.62 9.52 22.99
N LYS A 166 -14.35 10.63 23.22
CA LYS A 166 -15.81 10.71 23.05
C LYS A 166 -16.24 10.94 21.61
N ASP A 167 -15.34 11.41 20.75
CA ASP A 167 -15.60 11.75 19.35
C ASP A 167 -14.79 10.82 18.43
N TYR A 168 -14.97 9.51 18.65
CA TYR A 168 -14.31 8.50 17.83
C TYR A 168 -15.03 8.35 16.49
N ASP A 169 -14.46 8.94 15.46
CA ASP A 169 -14.85 8.70 14.08
C ASP A 169 -13.85 7.77 13.36
N PRO A 170 -14.30 6.59 12.86
CA PRO A 170 -13.42 5.67 12.15
C PRO A 170 -12.88 6.20 10.81
N TYR A 171 -13.45 7.29 10.26
CA TYR A 171 -13.02 7.90 8.99
C TYR A 171 -12.06 9.07 9.19
N ALA A 172 -11.80 9.45 10.45
CA ALA A 172 -10.84 10.48 10.79
C ALA A 172 -9.39 9.97 10.62
N VAL A 173 -8.60 10.68 9.82
CA VAL A 173 -7.20 10.40 9.55
C VAL A 173 -6.33 11.32 10.40
N ASN A 174 -5.31 10.75 11.04
CA ASN A 174 -4.33 11.56 11.76
C ASN A 174 -3.49 12.38 10.75
N PRO A 175 -3.16 13.64 11.08
CA PRO A 175 -2.34 14.50 10.24
C PRO A 175 -1.02 13.85 9.80
#